data_AF-A0AAV4Z039-F1
#
_entry.id   AF-A0AAV4Z039-F1
#
_cell.length_a   1.000
_cell.length_b   1.000
_cell.length_c   1.000
_cell.angle_alpha   90.00
_cell.angle_beta   90.00
_cell.angle_gamma   90.00
#
_symmetry.space_group_name_H-M   'P 1'
#
loop_
_entity.id
_entity.type
_entity.pdbx_description
1 polymer ?
#
loop_
_entity_poly.entity_id
_entity_poly.type
_entity_poly.pdbx_seq_one_letter_code
_entity_poly.pdbx_strand_id
1 'polypeptide(L)'
;MTFSHDVAQSAINKLMFQMLAAFAEFERSMIRERQKEGIAKAKAKGLYKGRKRKVDYVEIRKAMAEENSTFRGVAEKFKVGIATVQRALKEETNNQ
;
A
#
# COMPACT_ATOMS: atom_id res chain seq x y z
N MET A 1 -48.63 -7.59 -30.49
CA MET A 1 -47.91 -8.44 -29.52
C MET A 1 -47.69 -7.63 -28.25
N THR A 2 -48.52 -7.85 -27.22
CA THR A 2 -48.39 -7.18 -25.93
C THR A 2 -47.36 -7.92 -25.10
N PHE A 3 -46.19 -7.32 -24.88
CA PHE A 3 -45.24 -7.82 -23.89
C PHE A 3 -45.82 -7.53 -22.50
N SER A 4 -46.42 -8.54 -21.88
CA SER A 4 -46.82 -8.46 -20.48
C SER A 4 -45.55 -8.45 -19.62
N HIS A 5 -45.21 -7.30 -19.04
CA HIS A 5 -44.10 -7.19 -18.11
C HIS A 5 -44.62 -7.63 -16.75
N ASP A 6 -44.30 -8.85 -16.32
CA ASP A 6 -44.79 -9.39 -15.06
C ASP A 6 -44.12 -8.65 -13.89
N VAL A 7 -44.83 -7.64 -13.35
CA VAL A 7 -44.33 -6.70 -12.34
C VAL A 7 -43.97 -7.44 -11.05
N ALA A 8 -44.67 -8.52 -10.74
CA ALA A 8 -44.38 -9.36 -9.57
C ALA A 8 -43.01 -10.07 -9.72
N GLN A 9 -42.72 -10.61 -10.90
CA GLN A 9 -41.41 -11.20 -11.20
C GLN A 9 -40.30 -10.14 -11.13
N SER A 10 -40.56 -8.92 -11.62
CA SER A 10 -39.61 -7.79 -11.54
C SER A 10 -39.31 -7.36 -10.10
N ALA A 11 -40.33 -7.30 -9.24
CA ALA A 11 -40.17 -6.96 -7.83
C ALA A 11 -39.41 -8.03 -7.05
N ILE A 12 -39.71 -9.32 -7.28
CA ILE A 12 -38.99 -10.45 -6.67
C ILE A 12 -37.52 -10.45 -7.11
N ASN A 13 -37.25 -10.29 -8.41
CA ASN A 13 -35.87 -10.22 -8.91
C ASN A 13 -35.10 -9.08 -8.24
N LYS A 14 -35.70 -7.90 -8.11
CA LYS A 14 -35.08 -6.75 -7.43
C LYS A 14 -34.77 -7.04 -5.97
N LEU A 15 -35.69 -7.67 -5.23
CA LEU A 15 -35.47 -8.07 -3.84
C LEU A 15 -34.31 -9.09 -3.74
N MET A 16 -34.29 -10.09 -4.61
CA MET A 16 -33.22 -11.09 -4.65
C MET A 16 -31.86 -10.45 -4.93
N PHE A 17 -31.78 -9.51 -5.88
CA PHE A 17 -30.56 -8.76 -6.14
C PHE A 17 -30.09 -7.95 -4.93
N GLN A 18 -31.01 -7.28 -4.23
CA GLN A 18 -30.67 -6.52 -3.01
C GLN A 18 -30.17 -7.43 -1.89
N MET A 19 -30.81 -8.58 -1.70
CA MET A 19 -30.38 -9.57 -0.71
C MET A 19 -28.99 -10.11 -1.03
N LEU A 20 -28.71 -10.46 -2.29
CA LEU A 20 -27.38 -10.91 -2.73
C LEU A 20 -26.31 -9.82 -2.53
N ALA A 21 -26.65 -8.56 -2.80
CA ALA A 21 -25.75 -7.43 -2.55
C ALA A 21 -25.43 -7.28 -1.04
N ALA A 22 -26.46 -7.38 -0.19
CA ALA A 22 -26.29 -7.33 1.26
C ALA A 22 -25.40 -8.47 1.79
N PHE A 23 -25.57 -9.69 1.26
CA PHE A 23 -24.70 -10.82 1.59
C PHE A 23 -23.25 -10.58 1.16
N ALA A 24 -23.03 -10.07 -0.06
CA ALA A 24 -21.69 -9.76 -0.54
C ALA A 24 -20.98 -8.70 0.32
N GLU A 25 -21.73 -7.70 0.81
CA GLU A 25 -21.20 -6.70 1.74
C GLU A 25 -20.87 -7.30 3.11
N PHE A 26 -21.74 -8.17 3.64
CA PHE A 26 -21.53 -8.88 4.90
C PHE A 26 -20.29 -9.79 4.84
N GLU A 27 -20.14 -10.60 3.80
CA GLU A 27 -18.96 -11.46 3.66
C GLU A 27 -17.67 -10.64 3.56
N ARG A 28 -17.72 -9.53 2.83
CA ARG A 28 -16.58 -8.62 2.70
C ARG A 28 -16.22 -7.96 4.04
N SER A 29 -17.19 -7.63 4.89
CA SER A 29 -16.91 -7.07 6.22
C SER A 29 -16.24 -8.10 7.13
N MET A 30 -16.75 -9.33 7.13
CA MET A 30 -16.20 -10.47 7.88
C MET A 30 -14.75 -10.80 7.46
N ILE A 31 -14.46 -10.84 6.16
CA ILE A 31 -13.10 -11.07 5.64
C ILE A 31 -12.14 -9.98 6.13
N ARG A 32 -12.57 -8.70 6.09
CA ARG A 32 -11.74 -7.58 6.54
C ARG A 32 -11.47 -7.61 8.04
N GLU A 33 -12.44 -8.01 8.84
CA GLU A 33 -12.27 -8.15 10.29
C GLU A 33 -11.21 -9.20 10.61
N ARG A 34 -11.32 -10.40 10.02
CA ARG A 34 -10.30 -11.45 10.17
C ARG A 34 -8.93 -11.02 9.67
N GLN A 35 -8.87 -10.29 8.56
CA GLN A 35 -7.62 -9.73 8.05
C GLN A 35 -7.01 -8.75 9.06
N LYS A 36 -7.80 -7.85 9.65
CA LYS A 36 -7.33 -6.90 10.67
C LYS A 36 -6.75 -7.62 11.88
N GLU A 37 -7.42 -8.66 12.38
CA GLU A 37 -6.90 -9.49 13.47
C GLU A 37 -5.56 -10.14 13.12
N GLY A 38 -5.46 -10.70 11.91
CA GLY A 38 -4.21 -11.30 11.41
C GLY A 38 -3.08 -10.28 11.32
N ILE A 39 -3.36 -9.09 10.77
CA ILE A 39 -2.42 -7.98 10.70
C ILE A 39 -1.98 -7.55 12.11
N ALA A 40 -2.91 -7.43 13.06
CA ALA A 40 -2.61 -7.06 14.44
C ALA A 40 -1.65 -8.06 15.10
N LYS A 41 -1.92 -9.36 14.96
CA LYS A 41 -1.04 -10.44 15.45
C LYS A 41 0.35 -10.37 14.80
N ALA A 42 0.44 -10.16 13.49
CA ALA A 42 1.71 -10.07 12.78
C ALA A 42 2.49 -8.77 13.10
N LYS A 43 1.79 -7.66 13.37
CA LYS A 43 2.40 -6.43 13.90
C LYS A 43 2.96 -6.64 15.31
N ALA A 44 2.21 -7.28 16.20
CA ALA A 44 2.68 -7.60 17.56
C ALA A 44 3.94 -8.49 17.55
N LYS A 45 4.04 -9.40 16.58
CA LYS A 45 5.24 -10.22 16.34
C LYS A 45 6.39 -9.47 15.62
N GLY A 46 6.20 -8.21 15.22
CA GLY A 46 7.22 -7.41 14.55
C GLY A 46 7.54 -7.81 13.11
N LEU A 47 6.65 -8.53 12.42
CA LEU A 47 6.90 -8.97 11.03
C LEU A 47 6.83 -7.82 10.02
N TYR A 48 6.05 -6.78 10.30
CA TYR A 48 5.92 -5.61 9.41
C TYR A 48 7.13 -4.69 9.52
N LYS A 49 8.11 -4.88 8.64
CA LYS A 49 9.33 -4.05 8.54
C LYS A 49 9.23 -2.97 7.45
N GLY A 50 8.04 -2.75 6.90
CA GLY A 50 7.81 -1.83 5.79
C GLY A 50 8.49 -2.26 4.50
N ARG A 51 8.60 -1.33 3.54
CA ARG A 51 9.29 -1.57 2.28
C ARG A 51 10.80 -1.64 2.53
N LYS A 52 11.42 -2.77 2.17
CA LYS A 52 12.89 -2.87 2.13
C LYS A 52 13.45 -1.79 1.20
N ARG A 53 14.47 -1.07 1.68
CA ARG A 53 15.17 -0.07 0.87
C ARG A 53 15.88 -0.77 -0.28
N LYS A 54 15.88 -0.13 -1.45
CA LYS A 54 16.55 -0.66 -2.66
C LYS A 54 18.07 -0.45 -2.64
N VAL A 55 18.54 0.53 -1.88
CA VAL A 55 19.94 0.98 -1.82
C VAL A 55 20.31 1.26 -0.37
N ASP A 56 21.54 0.96 0.00
CA ASP A 56 22.09 1.30 1.30
C ASP A 56 22.39 2.80 1.40
N TYR A 57 21.86 3.43 2.44
CA TYR A 57 22.08 4.85 2.68
C TYR A 57 23.52 5.13 3.11
N VAL A 58 24.24 4.16 3.69
CA VAL A 58 25.66 4.32 4.04
C VAL A 58 26.50 4.58 2.79
N GLU A 59 26.25 3.86 1.70
CA GLU A 59 26.99 4.03 0.44
C GLU A 59 26.67 5.37 -0.22
N ILE A 60 25.40 5.77 -0.19
CA ILE A 60 24.98 7.08 -0.69
C ILE A 60 25.66 8.21 0.10
N ARG A 61 25.77 8.07 1.42
CA ARG A 61 26.45 9.06 2.28
C ARG A 61 27.94 9.13 1.99
N LYS A 62 28.61 7.98 1.86
CA LYS A 62 30.03 7.92 1.47
C LYS A 62 30.27 8.63 0.14
N ALA A 63 29.42 8.38 -0.86
CA ALA A 63 29.52 9.03 -2.16
C ALA A 63 29.23 10.54 -2.11
N MET A 64 28.40 11.00 -1.18
CA MET A 64 28.17 12.44 -0.93
C MET A 64 29.30 13.11 -0.12
N ALA A 65 30.16 12.34 0.55
CA ALA A 65 31.32 12.85 1.27
C ALA A 65 32.56 12.99 0.37
N GLU A 66 32.52 12.45 -0.86
CA GLU A 66 33.56 12.64 -1.88
C GLU A 66 33.61 14.12 -2.33
N GLU A 67 34.81 14.63 -2.58
CA GLU A 67 35.03 15.98 -3.11
C GLU A 67 34.32 16.16 -4.47
N ASN A 68 33.65 17.30 -4.66
CA ASN A 68 32.85 17.64 -5.85
C ASN A 68 31.62 16.75 -6.12
N SER A 69 31.13 15.98 -5.12
CA SER A 69 29.90 15.23 -5.28
C SER A 69 28.67 16.16 -5.39
N THR A 70 27.75 15.82 -6.30
CA THR A 70 26.47 16.52 -6.45
C THR A 70 25.32 15.55 -6.18
N PHE A 71 24.22 16.07 -5.62
CA PHE A 71 23.01 15.28 -5.38
C PHE A 71 22.51 14.56 -6.65
N ARG A 72 22.63 15.22 -7.81
CA ARG A 72 22.22 14.66 -9.09
C ARG A 72 23.18 13.56 -9.57
N GLY A 73 24.49 13.78 -9.48
CA GLY A 73 25.50 12.78 -9.86
C GLY A 73 25.40 11.52 -9.00
N VAL A 74 25.20 11.66 -7.69
CA VAL A 74 25.01 10.51 -6.79
C VAL A 74 23.68 9.80 -7.07
N ALA A 75 22.60 10.55 -7.32
CA ALA A 75 21.31 9.96 -7.69
C ALA A 75 21.39 9.11 -8.98
N GLU A 76 22.12 9.60 -9.99
CA GLU A 76 22.37 8.89 -11.25
C GLU A 76 23.23 7.63 -11.02
N LYS A 77 24.33 7.74 -10.25
CA LYS A 77 25.23 6.62 -9.89
C LYS A 77 24.47 5.46 -9.23
N PHE A 78 23.58 5.77 -8.28
CA PHE A 78 22.81 4.77 -7.54
C PHE A 78 21.45 4.43 -8.17
N LYS A 79 21.11 5.03 -9.33
CA LYS A 79 19.82 4.88 -10.03
C LYS A 79 18.60 5.12 -9.10
N VAL A 80 18.69 6.15 -8.26
CA VAL A 80 17.63 6.57 -7.34
C VAL A 80 17.20 8.01 -7.63
N GLY A 81 16.02 8.40 -7.15
CA GLY A 81 15.62 9.81 -7.21
C GLY A 81 16.42 10.67 -6.22
N ILE A 82 16.62 11.95 -6.54
CA ILE A 82 17.32 12.93 -5.69
C ILE A 82 16.77 12.97 -4.26
N ALA A 83 15.44 12.86 -4.11
CA ALA A 83 14.79 12.81 -2.79
C ALA A 83 15.25 11.63 -1.92
N THR A 84 15.70 10.53 -2.52
CA THR A 84 16.28 9.38 -1.81
C THR A 84 17.64 9.73 -1.25
N VAL A 85 18.47 10.44 -2.02
CA VAL A 85 19.79 10.90 -1.58
C VAL A 85 19.66 11.90 -0.42
N GLN A 86 18.76 12.88 -0.56
CA GLN A 86 18.49 13.83 0.52
C GLN A 86 17.95 13.16 1.79
N ARG A 87 17.07 12.16 1.64
CA ARG A 87 16.57 11.37 2.77
C ARG A 87 17.68 10.58 3.46
N ALA A 88 18.63 10.04 2.70
CA ALA A 88 19.77 9.31 3.23
C ALA A 88 20.69 10.18 4.11
N LEU A 89 20.83 11.47 3.77
CA LEU A 89 21.55 12.45 4.58
C LEU A 89 20.74 12.87 5.81
N LYS A 90 19.44 13.16 5.66
CA LYS A 90 18.59 13.61 6.77
C LYS A 90 18.43 12.56 7.88
N GLU A 91 18.40 11.28 7.53
CA GLU A 91 18.28 10.21 8.52
C GLU A 91 19.52 10.06 9.41
N GLU A 92 20.71 10.46 8.96
CA GLU A 92 21.92 10.46 9.80
C GLU A 92 21.82 11.47 10.93
N THR A 93 21.29 12.66 10.64
CA THR A 93 21.10 13.74 11.62
C THR A 93 20.06 13.41 12.69
N ASN A 94 19.15 12.48 12.41
CA ASN A 94 18.08 12.08 13.33
C ASN A 94 18.46 10.86 14.19
N ASN A 95 19.57 10.19 13.86
CA ASN A 95 20.10 9.01 14.54
C ASN A 95 21.40 9.30 15.33
N GLN A 96 21.85 10.56 15.33
CA GLN A 96 22.83 11.15 16.25
C GLN A 96 22.08 11.92 17.33
#